data_AF-S4Y8G9-F1
#
_entry.id   AF-S4Y8G9-F1
#
_cell.length_a   1.000
_cell.length_b   1.000
_cell.length_c   1.000
_cell.angle_alpha   90.00
_cell.angle_beta   90.00
_cell.angle_gamma   90.00
#
_symmetry.space_group_name_H-M   'P 1'
#
loop_
_entity.id
_entity.type
_entity.pdbx_description
1 polymer ?
#
loop_
_entity_poly.entity_id
_entity_poly.type
_entity_poly.pdbx_seq_one_letter_code
_entity_poly.pdbx_strand_id
1 'polypeptide(L)'
;MLCLATAGVGLATSGCRVNENDIHRWETTAHGPDKLRAVLFHDKYDNSLRIEAATSLIRMKPRQGRRVGIGIMVETLATMAPEARQSIVAALVPSIIAELRKPPPVAPPGQPRPMDASFPYKDAAYAMLTSDRTVIIADEALKEGLKAALIDWAMADFEHRLEDRSQAYGMEQLLRFIGPPAVAGLPKLMTREAKRLDQMASLVAEYGDPQAKEAASANLVAIARFVTSSEWVDAKKPELQAANAASKITPTEKQFEAQLAQYQEEELFRVYGSMKKLGGRPSVDFLLGFAADKNQPEKRRQAALAALEGRLDRNNPSDIQRILEIATADAPDAVLDQAFRRVGEMPRELVVEKLYGLFKTDKWKIRRAAAATILKMSTVKHIDEFMSRLPDSKGFAMPEALTYGASFGDLKEGSPLEALKKHFTEGPAPVRTSAIAYYFTFGTAADLAAVKALEGDTTRAPVCDADPDCKWACEVQKEGSNERELRDVKTVGEFVQYCIEPAMQERKPELEKGEKK
;
A
#
# COMPACT_ATOMS: atom_id res chain seq x y z
N MET A 1 105.39 -10.56 2.15
CA MET A 1 105.16 -10.46 0.70
C MET A 1 104.26 -11.62 0.30
N LEU A 2 102.95 -11.41 0.19
CA LEU A 2 102.07 -11.93 -0.87
C LEU A 2 100.65 -11.38 -0.65
N CYS A 3 100.03 -10.98 -1.75
CA CYS A 3 98.90 -10.07 -1.86
C CYS A 3 97.53 -10.62 -1.45
N LEU A 4 96.67 -9.68 -1.03
CA LEU A 4 95.21 -9.76 -0.99
C LEU A 4 94.61 -10.16 -2.35
N ALA A 5 93.54 -10.96 -2.31
CA ALA A 5 92.47 -10.92 -3.30
C ALA A 5 91.11 -11.13 -2.57
N THR A 6 90.44 -10.02 -2.29
CA THR A 6 89.06 -9.95 -1.80
C THR A 6 88.10 -10.27 -2.95
N ALA A 7 87.48 -11.45 -2.93
CA ALA A 7 86.33 -11.76 -3.79
C ALA A 7 85.05 -11.26 -3.11
N GLY A 8 84.63 -10.04 -3.48
CA GLY A 8 83.28 -9.55 -3.19
C GLY A 8 82.29 -10.20 -4.13
N VAL A 9 81.57 -11.22 -3.65
CA VAL A 9 80.35 -11.69 -4.32
C VAL A 9 79.21 -10.78 -3.85
N GLY A 10 78.83 -9.85 -4.72
CA GLY A 10 77.67 -9.00 -4.53
C GLY A 10 76.41 -9.84 -4.45
N LEU A 11 75.82 -9.92 -3.26
CA LEU A 11 74.41 -10.27 -3.10
C LEU A 11 73.59 -9.16 -3.79
N ALA A 12 73.12 -9.45 -5.00
CA ALA A 12 72.08 -8.67 -5.63
C ALA A 12 70.82 -8.74 -4.74
N THR A 13 70.61 -7.71 -3.94
CA THR A 13 69.31 -7.47 -3.31
C THR A 13 68.34 -7.06 -4.41
N SER A 14 67.65 -8.04 -5.00
CA SER A 14 66.40 -7.79 -5.71
C SER A 14 65.39 -7.26 -4.68
N GLY A 15 65.30 -5.94 -4.56
CA GLY A 15 64.17 -5.34 -3.86
C GLY A 15 62.90 -5.82 -4.56
N CYS A 16 62.08 -6.62 -3.87
CA CYS A 16 60.85 -7.18 -4.42
C CYS A 16 59.93 -6.07 -4.90
N ARG A 17 59.94 -5.78 -6.20
CA ARG A 17 58.99 -4.88 -6.84
C ARG A 17 57.60 -5.47 -6.68
N VAL A 18 56.69 -4.70 -6.08
CA VAL A 18 55.27 -5.08 -5.94
C VAL A 18 54.70 -5.38 -7.33
N ASN A 19 54.04 -6.52 -7.46
CA ASN A 19 53.39 -6.97 -8.70
C ASN A 19 51.96 -7.47 -8.42
N GLU A 20 51.24 -7.90 -9.46
CA GLU A 20 49.85 -8.38 -9.35
C GLU A 20 49.70 -9.58 -8.40
N ASN A 21 50.69 -10.49 -8.34
CA ASN A 21 50.64 -11.61 -7.40
C ASN A 21 50.66 -11.14 -5.94
N ASP A 22 51.40 -10.07 -5.65
CA ASP A 22 51.38 -9.45 -4.32
C ASP A 22 50.02 -8.86 -3.99
N ILE A 23 49.40 -8.17 -4.96
CA ILE A 23 48.07 -7.57 -4.83
C ILE A 23 47.01 -8.63 -4.51
N HIS A 24 46.93 -9.70 -5.29
CA HIS A 24 45.98 -10.79 -5.05
C HIS A 24 46.22 -11.50 -3.72
N ARG A 25 47.49 -11.72 -3.37
CA ARG A 25 47.83 -12.31 -2.06
C ARG A 25 47.31 -11.45 -0.92
N TRP A 26 47.41 -10.13 -1.03
CA TRP A 26 47.02 -9.20 0.03
C TRP A 26 45.50 -9.16 0.29
N GLU A 27 44.64 -9.52 -0.67
CA GLU A 27 43.19 -9.60 -0.49
C GLU A 27 42.77 -10.42 0.76
N THR A 28 43.58 -11.42 1.11
CA THR A 28 43.30 -12.36 2.20
C THR A 28 44.05 -12.08 3.50
N THR A 29 44.95 -11.09 3.53
CA THR A 29 45.85 -10.85 4.68
C THR A 29 45.35 -9.75 5.62
N ALA A 30 45.67 -9.83 6.92
CA ALA A 30 45.25 -8.84 7.92
C ALA A 30 45.60 -7.39 7.50
N HIS A 31 46.86 -7.11 7.14
CA HIS A 31 47.34 -5.79 6.67
C HIS A 31 47.14 -5.55 5.18
N GLY A 32 46.43 -6.43 4.49
CA GLY A 32 46.13 -6.32 3.07
C GLY A 32 45.46 -5.00 2.65
N PRO A 33 44.40 -4.54 3.34
CA PRO A 33 43.71 -3.31 2.97
C PRO A 33 44.63 -2.09 2.97
N ASP A 34 45.52 -1.96 3.95
CA ASP A 34 46.46 -0.84 4.04
C ASP A 34 47.49 -0.87 2.91
N LYS A 35 47.95 -2.06 2.54
CA LYS A 35 48.89 -2.25 1.41
C LYS A 35 48.22 -1.92 0.08
N LEU A 36 47.00 -2.39 -0.14
CA LEU A 36 46.22 -2.09 -1.35
C LEU A 36 45.90 -0.60 -1.45
N ARG A 37 45.53 0.05 -0.34
CA ARG A 37 45.39 1.50 -0.25
C ARG A 37 46.66 2.23 -0.66
N ALA A 38 47.81 1.81 -0.13
CA ALA A 38 49.09 2.44 -0.45
C ALA A 38 49.43 2.32 -1.94
N VAL A 39 49.15 1.17 -2.57
CA VAL A 39 49.33 1.00 -4.01
C VAL A 39 48.39 1.90 -4.80
N LEU A 40 47.10 1.94 -4.44
CA LEU A 40 46.11 2.80 -5.10
C LEU A 40 46.46 4.29 -4.99
N PHE A 41 47.00 4.73 -3.85
CA PHE A 41 47.25 6.14 -3.57
C PHE A 41 48.56 6.67 -4.18
N HIS A 42 49.67 5.95 -4.01
CA HIS A 42 50.99 6.51 -4.29
C HIS A 42 51.34 6.54 -5.77
N ASP A 43 51.90 7.68 -6.21
CA ASP A 43 52.24 7.94 -7.61
C ASP A 43 53.37 7.06 -8.17
N LYS A 44 54.19 6.47 -7.30
CA LYS A 44 55.29 5.56 -7.64
C LYS A 44 54.87 4.25 -8.30
N TYR A 45 53.60 3.86 -8.20
CA TYR A 45 53.07 2.66 -8.84
C TYR A 45 52.45 3.00 -10.19
N ASP A 46 52.63 2.14 -11.20
CA ASP A 46 51.97 2.31 -12.49
C ASP A 46 50.44 2.17 -12.40
N ASN A 47 49.72 2.81 -13.32
CA ASN A 47 48.27 2.85 -13.28
C ASN A 47 47.63 1.46 -13.34
N SER A 48 48.20 0.51 -14.07
CA SER A 48 47.72 -0.89 -14.09
C SER A 48 47.69 -1.50 -12.70
N LEU A 49 48.78 -1.36 -11.94
CA LEU A 49 48.85 -1.90 -10.57
C LEU A 49 47.89 -1.17 -9.62
N ARG A 50 47.64 0.14 -9.82
CA ARG A 50 46.65 0.88 -9.02
C ARG A 50 45.21 0.46 -9.33
N ILE A 51 44.90 0.21 -10.60
CA ILE A 51 43.60 -0.31 -11.03
C ILE A 51 43.40 -1.71 -10.44
N GLU A 52 44.41 -2.57 -10.49
CA GLU A 52 44.34 -3.91 -9.90
C GLU A 52 44.20 -3.86 -8.37
N ALA A 53 44.86 -2.91 -7.70
CA ALA A 53 44.67 -2.67 -6.27
C ALA A 53 43.24 -2.22 -5.94
N ALA A 54 42.64 -1.33 -6.74
CA ALA A 54 41.24 -0.93 -6.59
C ALA A 54 40.28 -2.11 -6.81
N THR A 55 40.46 -2.88 -7.87
CA THR A 55 39.67 -4.09 -8.15
C THR A 55 39.79 -5.11 -7.02
N SER A 56 40.99 -5.30 -6.49
CA SER A 56 41.24 -6.18 -5.34
C SER A 56 40.53 -5.71 -4.08
N LEU A 57 40.50 -4.40 -3.81
CA LEU A 57 39.71 -3.82 -2.71
C LEU A 57 38.21 -4.09 -2.86
N ILE A 58 37.67 -4.14 -4.08
CA ILE A 58 36.28 -4.52 -4.36
C ILE A 58 36.05 -6.02 -4.05
N ARG A 59 36.96 -6.89 -4.49
CA ARG A 59 36.85 -8.35 -4.33
C ARG A 59 37.02 -8.84 -2.89
N MET A 60 37.58 -8.02 -2.01
CA MET A 60 37.84 -8.40 -0.63
C MET A 60 36.59 -8.94 0.07
N LYS A 61 36.74 -10.09 0.74
CA LYS A 61 35.69 -10.65 1.57
C LYS A 61 35.34 -9.72 2.74
N PRO A 62 34.07 -9.69 3.19
CA PRO A 62 33.68 -8.94 4.38
C PRO A 62 34.52 -9.31 5.61
N ARG A 63 34.91 -8.32 6.39
CA ARG A 63 35.58 -8.48 7.69
C ARG A 63 34.63 -8.05 8.79
N GLN A 64 34.37 -8.93 9.74
CA GLN A 64 33.36 -8.71 10.80
C GLN A 64 32.00 -8.29 10.21
N GLY A 65 31.59 -8.91 9.09
CA GLY A 65 30.34 -8.60 8.39
C GLY A 65 30.35 -7.31 7.56
N ARG A 66 31.47 -6.57 7.48
CA ARG A 66 31.56 -5.30 6.74
C ARG A 66 32.49 -5.40 5.53
N ARG A 67 32.08 -4.85 4.39
CA ARG A 67 32.91 -4.73 3.17
C ARG A 67 33.90 -3.56 3.28
N VAL A 68 34.93 -3.72 4.11
CA VAL A 68 35.89 -2.65 4.41
C VAL A 68 36.68 -2.16 3.19
N GLY A 69 36.94 -3.03 2.21
CA GLY A 69 37.73 -2.70 1.02
C GLY A 69 37.07 -1.64 0.13
N ILE A 70 35.75 -1.70 -0.06
CA ILE A 70 35.01 -0.71 -0.86
C ILE A 70 35.09 0.68 -0.23
N GLY A 71 34.92 0.78 1.09
CA GLY A 71 35.06 2.05 1.81
C GLY A 71 36.47 2.63 1.64
N ILE A 72 37.50 1.81 1.84
CA ILE A 72 38.90 2.22 1.66
C ILE A 72 39.17 2.69 0.24
N MET A 73 38.67 1.97 -0.78
CA MET A 73 38.81 2.36 -2.18
C MET A 73 38.21 3.74 -2.44
N VAL A 74 36.95 3.96 -2.06
CA VAL A 74 36.25 5.24 -2.29
C VAL A 74 36.93 6.38 -1.51
N GLU A 75 37.28 6.17 -0.25
CA GLU A 75 37.99 7.18 0.54
C GLU A 75 39.36 7.53 -0.04
N THR A 76 40.09 6.53 -0.54
CA THR A 76 41.40 6.75 -1.17
C THR A 76 41.24 7.56 -2.45
N LEU A 77 40.35 7.16 -3.35
CA LEU A 77 40.05 7.92 -4.57
C LEU A 77 39.63 9.35 -4.26
N ALA A 78 38.80 9.57 -3.24
CA ALA A 78 38.33 10.88 -2.83
C ALA A 78 39.47 11.83 -2.40
N THR A 79 40.57 11.30 -1.86
CA THR A 79 41.73 12.07 -1.41
C THR A 79 42.77 12.35 -2.50
N MET A 80 42.63 11.75 -3.68
CA MET A 80 43.56 11.92 -4.79
C MET A 80 43.30 13.23 -5.55
N ALA A 81 44.34 13.76 -6.19
CA ALA A 81 44.19 14.85 -7.15
C ALA A 81 43.21 14.46 -8.29
N PRO A 82 42.39 15.39 -8.80
CA PRO A 82 41.36 15.08 -9.80
C PRO A 82 41.89 14.34 -11.03
N GLU A 83 43.03 14.75 -11.59
CA GLU A 83 43.62 14.20 -12.80
C GLU A 83 44.07 12.74 -12.56
N ALA A 84 44.76 12.49 -11.44
CA ALA A 84 45.18 11.16 -11.04
C ALA A 84 43.98 10.26 -10.78
N ARG A 85 42.95 10.76 -10.08
CA ARG A 85 41.69 10.04 -9.84
C ARG A 85 41.01 9.64 -11.15
N GLN A 86 40.83 10.59 -12.08
CA GLN A 86 40.14 10.30 -13.34
C GLN A 86 40.91 9.30 -14.21
N SER A 87 42.25 9.32 -14.19
CA SER A 87 43.05 8.33 -14.93
C SER A 87 42.80 6.88 -14.47
N ILE A 88 42.50 6.67 -13.19
CA ILE A 88 42.18 5.35 -12.62
C ILE A 88 40.70 5.02 -12.87
N VAL A 89 39.81 5.97 -12.59
CA VAL A 89 38.35 5.79 -12.74
C VAL A 89 37.96 5.45 -14.18
N ALA A 90 38.62 6.04 -15.17
CA ALA A 90 38.37 5.79 -16.58
C ALA A 90 38.58 4.32 -16.99
N ALA A 91 39.45 3.59 -16.31
CA ALA A 91 39.67 2.16 -16.54
C ALA A 91 38.88 1.27 -15.57
N LEU A 92 38.72 1.70 -14.31
CA LEU A 92 38.01 0.96 -13.28
C LEU A 92 36.50 0.84 -13.53
N VAL A 93 35.85 1.91 -14.03
CA VAL A 93 34.40 1.89 -14.28
C VAL A 93 34.03 0.86 -15.37
N PRO A 94 34.70 0.81 -16.54
CA PRO A 94 34.47 -0.24 -17.51
C PRO A 94 34.65 -1.67 -16.97
N SER A 95 35.65 -1.92 -16.10
CA SER A 95 35.82 -3.25 -15.51
C SER A 95 34.68 -3.61 -14.54
N ILE A 96 34.19 -2.64 -13.75
CA ILE A 96 33.00 -2.84 -12.91
C ILE A 96 31.77 -3.15 -13.77
N ILE A 97 31.56 -2.41 -14.86
CA ILE A 97 30.44 -2.66 -15.79
C ILE A 97 30.52 -4.07 -16.39
N ALA A 98 31.72 -4.52 -16.78
CA ALA A 98 31.91 -5.86 -17.33
C ALA A 98 31.49 -6.96 -16.33
N GLU A 99 31.80 -6.79 -15.05
CA GLU A 99 31.39 -7.72 -13.98
C GLU A 99 29.88 -7.67 -13.71
N LEU A 100 29.27 -6.48 -13.73
CA LEU A 100 27.82 -6.32 -13.57
C LEU A 100 27.01 -6.93 -14.72
N ARG A 101 27.57 -6.96 -15.93
CA ARG A 101 26.93 -7.55 -17.12
C ARG A 101 27.03 -9.08 -17.19
N LYS A 102 27.76 -9.72 -16.27
CA LYS A 102 27.81 -11.17 -16.23
C LYS A 102 26.42 -11.74 -15.89
N PRO A 103 26.02 -12.86 -16.53
CA PRO A 103 24.74 -13.48 -16.23
C PRO A 103 24.67 -13.91 -14.75
N PRO A 104 23.49 -13.85 -14.13
CA PRO A 104 23.31 -14.30 -12.75
C PRO A 104 23.63 -15.80 -12.61
N PRO A 105 24.11 -16.23 -11.43
CA PRO A 105 24.42 -17.65 -11.22
C PRO A 105 23.14 -18.49 -11.26
N VAL A 106 23.17 -19.55 -12.09
CA VAL A 106 22.09 -20.53 -12.18
C VAL A 106 22.40 -21.71 -11.25
N ALA A 107 21.40 -22.19 -10.52
CA ALA A 107 21.54 -23.38 -9.69
C ALA A 107 21.54 -24.65 -10.59
N PRO A 108 22.56 -25.53 -10.48
CA PRO A 108 22.48 -26.86 -11.06
C PRO A 108 21.34 -27.67 -10.42
N PRO A 109 20.75 -28.66 -11.13
CA PRO A 109 19.69 -29.50 -10.57
C PRO A 109 20.12 -30.14 -9.23
N GLY A 110 19.32 -29.91 -8.18
CA GLY A 110 19.54 -30.49 -6.84
C GLY A 110 20.65 -29.84 -6.00
N GLN A 111 21.28 -28.75 -6.47
CA GLN A 111 22.33 -28.05 -5.72
C GLN A 111 21.89 -26.64 -5.32
N PRO A 112 22.39 -26.11 -4.17
CA PRO A 112 22.16 -24.72 -3.81
C PRO A 112 22.78 -23.81 -4.88
N ARG A 113 22.12 -22.67 -5.11
CA ARG A 113 22.61 -21.68 -6.07
C ARG A 113 24.01 -21.19 -5.66
N PRO A 114 24.96 -21.07 -6.61
CA PRO A 114 26.24 -20.43 -6.33
C PRO A 114 26.08 -18.99 -5.84
N MET A 115 27.01 -18.52 -5.02
CA MET A 115 27.05 -17.13 -4.57
C MET A 115 27.18 -16.20 -5.78
N ASP A 116 26.37 -15.14 -5.84
CA ASP A 116 26.48 -14.14 -6.89
C ASP A 116 27.71 -13.24 -6.64
N ALA A 117 28.74 -13.43 -7.47
CA ALA A 117 30.01 -12.72 -7.35
C ALA A 117 29.92 -11.24 -7.78
N SER A 118 28.79 -10.79 -8.33
CA SER A 118 28.60 -9.42 -8.81
C SER A 118 28.23 -8.41 -7.70
N PHE A 119 27.77 -8.87 -6.53
CA PHE A 119 27.38 -7.98 -5.42
C PHE A 119 28.46 -6.97 -4.98
N PRO A 120 29.75 -7.35 -4.81
CA PRO A 120 30.78 -6.37 -4.43
C PRO A 120 30.95 -5.28 -5.48
N TYR A 121 30.82 -5.61 -6.77
CA TYR A 121 30.91 -4.64 -7.87
C TYR A 121 29.71 -3.70 -7.90
N LYS A 122 28.51 -4.22 -7.60
CA LYS A 122 27.32 -3.36 -7.41
C LYS A 122 27.52 -2.40 -6.25
N ASP A 123 27.98 -2.89 -5.10
CA ASP A 123 28.18 -2.07 -3.91
C ASP A 123 29.28 -1.01 -4.14
N ALA A 124 30.33 -1.35 -4.88
CA ALA A 124 31.38 -0.42 -5.28
C ALA A 124 30.87 0.65 -6.25
N ALA A 125 30.11 0.26 -7.26
CA ALA A 125 29.47 1.17 -8.20
C ALA A 125 28.56 2.18 -7.49
N TYR A 126 27.69 1.70 -6.60
CA TYR A 126 26.81 2.55 -5.79
C TYR A 126 27.62 3.53 -4.93
N ALA A 127 28.64 3.05 -4.21
CA ALA A 127 29.46 3.89 -3.34
C ALA A 127 30.28 4.95 -4.11
N MET A 128 30.73 4.64 -5.33
CA MET A 128 31.39 5.62 -6.19
C MET A 128 30.42 6.69 -6.72
N LEU A 129 29.18 6.31 -7.01
CA LEU A 129 28.14 7.22 -7.50
C LEU A 129 27.55 8.12 -6.40
N THR A 130 27.59 7.67 -5.14
CA THR A 130 26.96 8.35 -3.99
C THR A 130 27.97 8.97 -3.02
N SER A 131 29.24 9.11 -3.41
CA SER A 131 30.26 9.67 -2.52
C SER A 131 30.00 11.15 -2.22
N ASP A 132 29.72 11.48 -0.96
CA ASP A 132 29.45 12.86 -0.52
C ASP A 132 30.70 13.73 -0.37
N ARG A 133 31.90 13.13 -0.33
CA ARG A 133 33.15 13.88 -0.10
C ARG A 133 33.63 14.62 -1.35
N THR A 134 33.50 13.99 -2.50
CA THR A 134 33.88 14.55 -3.80
C THR A 134 33.26 13.72 -4.92
N VAL A 135 33.08 14.34 -6.08
CA VAL A 135 32.71 13.64 -7.31
C VAL A 135 33.84 12.69 -7.70
N ILE A 136 33.59 11.38 -7.56
CA ILE A 136 34.54 10.33 -7.93
C ILE A 136 34.59 10.16 -9.45
N ILE A 137 33.41 10.04 -10.08
CA ILE A 137 33.24 9.87 -11.52
C ILE A 137 32.82 11.22 -12.11
N ALA A 138 33.78 11.94 -12.72
CA ALA A 138 33.51 13.26 -13.31
C ALA A 138 32.96 13.17 -14.74
N ASP A 139 33.27 12.08 -15.44
CA ASP A 139 32.77 11.82 -16.79
C ASP A 139 31.30 11.36 -16.73
N GLU A 140 30.40 12.16 -17.28
CA GLU A 140 28.96 11.86 -17.29
C GLU A 140 28.62 10.64 -18.15
N ALA A 141 29.37 10.35 -19.22
CA ALA A 141 29.13 9.14 -20.02
C ALA A 141 29.48 7.86 -19.24
N LEU A 142 30.58 7.88 -18.46
CA LEU A 142 30.92 6.78 -17.56
C LEU A 142 29.87 6.60 -16.45
N LYS A 143 29.39 7.71 -15.90
CA LYS A 143 28.37 7.71 -14.85
C LYS A 143 27.04 7.13 -15.35
N GLU A 144 26.56 7.57 -16.51
CA GLU A 144 25.33 7.04 -17.12
C GLU A 144 25.51 5.58 -17.57
N GLY A 145 26.66 5.21 -18.12
CA GLY A 145 26.99 3.82 -18.44
C GLY A 145 26.97 2.90 -17.22
N LEU A 146 27.47 3.38 -16.07
CA LEU A 146 27.46 2.64 -14.82
C LEU A 146 26.05 2.52 -14.23
N LYS A 147 25.24 3.58 -14.27
CA LYS A 147 23.82 3.52 -13.88
C LYS A 147 23.06 2.52 -14.76
N ALA A 148 23.23 2.57 -16.08
CA ALA A 148 22.59 1.62 -17.00
C ALA A 148 22.97 0.16 -16.65
N ALA A 149 24.26 -0.11 -16.40
CA ALA A 149 24.72 -1.44 -16.00
C ALA A 149 24.11 -1.89 -14.66
N LEU A 150 23.91 -0.97 -13.71
CA LEU A 150 23.23 -1.26 -12.44
C LEU A 150 21.75 -1.58 -12.62
N ILE A 151 21.07 -0.92 -13.56
CA ILE A 151 19.67 -1.22 -13.91
C ILE A 151 19.58 -2.59 -14.56
N ASP A 152 20.41 -2.87 -15.57
CA ASP A 152 20.44 -4.16 -16.26
C ASP A 152 20.72 -5.29 -15.28
N TRP A 153 21.68 -5.07 -14.37
CA TRP A 153 21.97 -5.96 -13.26
C TRP A 153 20.75 -6.15 -12.36
N ALA A 154 20.11 -5.08 -11.90
CA ALA A 154 18.92 -5.20 -11.07
C ALA A 154 17.81 -6.03 -11.74
N MET A 155 17.59 -5.86 -13.04
CA MET A 155 16.51 -6.54 -13.77
C MET A 155 16.83 -8.00 -14.11
N ALA A 156 18.09 -8.38 -14.28
CA ALA A 156 18.48 -9.72 -14.73
C ALA A 156 18.14 -10.85 -13.73
N ASP A 157 18.07 -10.54 -12.42
CA ASP A 157 17.72 -11.53 -11.38
C ASP A 157 17.06 -10.85 -10.17
N PHE A 158 16.08 -9.98 -10.46
CA PHE A 158 15.51 -9.03 -9.50
C PHE A 158 15.09 -9.66 -8.17
N GLU A 159 14.29 -10.73 -8.19
CA GLU A 159 13.73 -11.30 -6.96
C GLU A 159 14.81 -11.85 -6.02
N HIS A 160 15.80 -12.57 -6.56
CA HIS A 160 16.89 -13.11 -5.76
C HIS A 160 17.81 -12.01 -5.25
N ARG A 161 18.12 -11.02 -6.10
CA ARG A 161 18.95 -9.86 -5.73
C ARG A 161 18.25 -8.95 -4.72
N LEU A 162 16.93 -8.88 -4.71
CA LEU A 162 16.16 -8.13 -3.70
C LEU A 162 16.29 -8.76 -2.30
N GLU A 163 16.36 -10.09 -2.22
CA GLU A 163 16.36 -10.84 -0.95
C GLU A 163 17.75 -11.04 -0.35
N ASP A 164 18.81 -10.86 -1.13
CA ASP A 164 20.17 -11.16 -0.69
C ASP A 164 20.66 -10.15 0.37
N ARG A 165 20.89 -10.65 1.59
CA ARG A 165 21.31 -9.84 2.75
C ARG A 165 22.81 -9.56 2.80
N SER A 166 23.61 -10.06 1.85
CA SER A 166 25.06 -9.83 1.79
C SER A 166 25.44 -8.48 1.15
N GLN A 167 24.44 -7.74 0.69
CA GLN A 167 24.58 -6.43 0.09
C GLN A 167 24.92 -5.37 1.14
N ALA A 168 25.90 -4.52 0.86
CA ALA A 168 26.15 -3.34 1.68
C ALA A 168 25.09 -2.25 1.46
N TYR A 169 24.56 -2.15 0.24
CA TYR A 169 23.46 -1.23 -0.12
C TYR A 169 22.30 -2.02 -0.72
N GLY A 170 21.09 -1.90 -0.16
CA GLY A 170 19.94 -2.68 -0.63
C GLY A 170 19.49 -2.31 -2.04
N MET A 171 18.76 -3.22 -2.70
CA MET A 171 18.15 -2.99 -4.01
C MET A 171 17.25 -1.75 -4.02
N GLU A 172 16.44 -1.55 -2.97
CA GLU A 172 15.57 -0.37 -2.89
C GLU A 172 16.37 0.94 -2.82
N GLN A 173 17.49 0.96 -2.10
CA GLN A 173 18.39 2.11 -2.03
C GLN A 173 19.01 2.42 -3.40
N LEU A 174 19.40 1.37 -4.14
CA LEU A 174 19.91 1.48 -5.50
C LEU A 174 18.87 2.08 -6.45
N LEU A 175 17.67 1.52 -6.49
CA LEU A 175 16.62 1.94 -7.41
C LEU A 175 16.13 3.36 -7.08
N ARG A 176 15.97 3.69 -5.80
CA ARG A 176 15.64 5.04 -5.33
C ARG A 176 16.67 6.07 -5.78
N PHE A 177 17.96 5.73 -5.67
CA PHE A 177 19.04 6.63 -6.05
C PHE A 177 19.04 6.94 -7.56
N ILE A 178 18.81 5.92 -8.40
CA ILE A 178 18.78 6.10 -9.85
C ILE A 178 17.49 6.79 -10.30
N GLY A 179 16.37 6.50 -9.64
CA GLY A 179 15.06 7.12 -9.92
C GLY A 179 14.25 6.38 -10.99
N PRO A 180 13.39 7.08 -11.75
CA PRO A 180 12.41 6.45 -12.65
C PRO A 180 12.96 5.43 -13.66
N PRO A 181 14.13 5.65 -14.31
CA PRO A 181 14.69 4.68 -15.24
C PRO A 181 14.95 3.29 -14.62
N ALA A 182 15.23 3.25 -13.31
CA ALA A 182 15.59 2.02 -12.61
C ALA A 182 14.41 1.06 -12.43
N VAL A 183 13.19 1.58 -12.43
CA VAL A 183 11.96 0.79 -12.23
C VAL A 183 11.15 0.60 -13.51
N ALA A 184 11.56 1.24 -14.62
CA ALA A 184 10.88 1.14 -15.92
C ALA A 184 10.85 -0.30 -16.48
N GLY A 185 11.82 -1.15 -16.08
CA GLY A 185 11.86 -2.56 -16.46
C GLY A 185 10.96 -3.47 -15.62
N LEU A 186 10.60 -3.07 -14.39
CA LEU A 186 9.84 -3.90 -13.45
C LEU A 186 8.49 -4.39 -13.97
N PRO A 187 7.70 -3.60 -14.74
CA PRO A 187 6.46 -4.12 -15.31
C PRO A 187 6.65 -5.44 -16.05
N LYS A 188 7.74 -5.60 -16.82
CA LYS A 188 8.00 -6.84 -17.59
C LYS A 188 8.24 -8.07 -16.70
N LEU A 189 8.63 -7.86 -15.44
CA LEU A 189 8.86 -8.93 -14.45
C LEU A 189 7.60 -9.27 -13.65
N MET A 190 6.54 -8.46 -13.76
CA MET A 190 5.25 -8.73 -13.13
C MET A 190 4.49 -9.80 -13.93
N THR A 191 4.86 -11.06 -13.74
CA THR A 191 4.20 -12.21 -14.34
C THR A 191 3.41 -13.00 -13.29
N ARG A 192 2.63 -13.99 -13.75
CA ARG A 192 1.85 -14.89 -12.88
C ARG A 192 2.72 -15.80 -11.99
N GLU A 193 4.01 -15.96 -12.32
CA GLU A 193 4.99 -16.72 -11.55
C GLU A 193 5.80 -15.86 -10.55
N ALA A 194 5.66 -14.54 -10.60
CA ALA A 194 6.43 -13.63 -9.76
C ALA A 194 6.04 -13.77 -8.28
N LYS A 195 7.05 -13.94 -7.42
CA LYS A 195 6.90 -14.11 -5.96
C LYS A 195 6.86 -12.77 -5.23
N ARG A 196 7.39 -11.70 -5.85
CA ARG A 196 7.57 -10.36 -5.28
C ARG A 196 6.75 -9.28 -5.96
N LEU A 197 5.57 -9.64 -6.49
CA LEU A 197 4.63 -8.70 -7.13
C LEU A 197 4.35 -7.45 -6.29
N ASP A 198 4.13 -7.63 -4.99
CA ASP A 198 3.82 -6.52 -4.07
C ASP A 198 4.98 -5.52 -3.93
N GLN A 199 6.22 -6.02 -3.82
CA GLN A 199 7.42 -5.19 -3.77
C GLN A 199 7.66 -4.48 -5.11
N MET A 200 7.52 -5.19 -6.23
CA MET A 200 7.63 -4.57 -7.56
C MET A 200 6.60 -3.47 -7.76
N ALA A 201 5.33 -3.70 -7.36
CA ALA A 201 4.26 -2.72 -7.47
C ALA A 201 4.53 -1.50 -6.58
N SER A 202 5.09 -1.71 -5.38
CA SER A 202 5.47 -0.62 -4.47
C SER A 202 6.58 0.26 -5.06
N LEU A 203 7.62 -0.35 -5.62
CA LEU A 203 8.73 0.38 -6.25
C LEU A 203 8.28 1.19 -7.48
N VAL A 204 7.43 0.60 -8.34
CA VAL A 204 6.87 1.33 -9.49
C VAL A 204 5.91 2.43 -9.03
N ALA A 205 5.12 2.22 -7.97
CA ALA A 205 4.24 3.24 -7.43
C ALA A 205 5.01 4.47 -6.91
N GLU A 206 6.12 4.24 -6.21
CA GLU A 206 6.93 5.30 -5.59
C GLU A 206 7.84 6.02 -6.60
N TYR A 207 8.54 5.27 -7.47
CA TYR A 207 9.59 5.83 -8.33
C TYR A 207 9.25 5.83 -9.82
N GLY A 208 8.22 5.11 -10.25
CA GLY A 208 7.89 4.95 -11.66
C GLY A 208 7.31 6.23 -12.27
N ASP A 209 7.62 6.44 -13.55
CA ASP A 209 6.94 7.43 -14.38
C ASP A 209 5.50 6.95 -14.74
N PRO A 210 4.66 7.82 -15.34
CA PRO A 210 3.31 7.43 -15.72
C PRO A 210 3.23 6.20 -16.64
N GLN A 211 4.21 6.02 -17.54
CA GLN A 211 4.22 4.89 -18.48
C GLN A 211 4.50 3.57 -17.76
N ALA A 212 5.46 3.56 -16.83
CA ALA A 212 5.78 2.40 -16.02
C ALA A 212 4.60 2.00 -15.12
N LYS A 213 3.92 2.98 -14.52
CA LYS A 213 2.70 2.75 -13.71
C LYS A 213 1.57 2.15 -14.53
N GLU A 214 1.32 2.69 -15.72
CA GLU A 214 0.30 2.18 -16.64
C GLU A 214 0.61 0.74 -17.07
N ALA A 215 1.85 0.45 -17.47
CA ALA A 215 2.28 -0.89 -17.88
C ALA A 215 2.21 -1.90 -16.72
N ALA A 216 2.64 -1.51 -15.52
CA ALA A 216 2.54 -2.35 -14.32
C ALA A 216 1.07 -2.65 -13.99
N SER A 217 0.20 -1.64 -14.04
CA SER A 217 -1.23 -1.81 -13.85
C SER A 217 -1.86 -2.76 -14.87
N ALA A 218 -1.47 -2.67 -16.15
CA ALA A 218 -1.93 -3.59 -17.19
C ALA A 218 -1.50 -5.04 -16.93
N ASN A 219 -0.26 -5.25 -16.47
CA ASN A 219 0.24 -6.59 -16.15
C ASN A 219 -0.45 -7.18 -14.91
N LEU A 220 -0.71 -6.37 -13.88
CA LEU A 220 -1.53 -6.82 -12.74
C LEU A 220 -2.95 -7.20 -13.17
N VAL A 221 -3.55 -6.48 -14.13
CA VAL A 221 -4.86 -6.86 -14.69
C VAL A 221 -4.80 -8.19 -15.42
N ALA A 222 -3.75 -8.45 -16.19
CA ALA A 222 -3.55 -9.75 -16.83
C ALA A 222 -3.44 -10.88 -15.81
N ILE A 223 -2.70 -10.65 -14.70
CA ILE A 223 -2.58 -11.62 -13.60
C ILE A 223 -3.94 -11.84 -12.92
N ALA A 224 -4.68 -10.77 -12.59
CA ALA A 224 -6.01 -10.91 -11.99
C ALA A 224 -6.98 -11.70 -12.87
N ARG A 225 -6.99 -11.45 -14.19
CA ARG A 225 -7.81 -12.20 -15.15
C ARG A 225 -7.43 -13.68 -15.17
N PHE A 226 -6.14 -13.99 -15.16
CA PHE A 226 -5.66 -15.37 -15.04
C PHE A 226 -6.12 -16.01 -13.72
N VAL A 227 -5.92 -15.35 -12.58
CA VAL A 227 -6.34 -15.87 -11.27
C VAL A 227 -7.84 -16.21 -11.26
N THR A 228 -8.68 -15.43 -11.92
CA THR A 228 -10.13 -15.67 -11.99
C THR A 228 -10.56 -16.66 -13.08
N SER A 229 -9.64 -17.21 -13.87
CA SER A 229 -9.97 -18.11 -14.99
C SER A 229 -9.99 -19.58 -14.58
N SER A 230 -10.53 -20.43 -15.46
CA SER A 230 -10.42 -21.90 -15.32
C SER A 230 -8.98 -22.40 -15.46
N GLU A 231 -8.14 -21.69 -16.23
CA GLU A 231 -6.72 -22.05 -16.41
C GLU A 231 -5.96 -22.02 -15.07
N TRP A 232 -6.26 -21.06 -14.19
CA TRP A 232 -5.67 -21.02 -12.85
C TRP A 232 -6.14 -22.18 -12.00
N VAL A 233 -7.43 -22.53 -12.08
CA VAL A 233 -8.01 -23.67 -11.35
C VAL A 233 -7.32 -24.97 -11.75
N ASP A 234 -7.15 -25.20 -13.05
CA ASP A 234 -6.48 -26.40 -13.59
C ASP A 234 -5.00 -26.46 -13.16
N ALA A 235 -4.32 -25.32 -13.13
CA ALA A 235 -2.93 -25.24 -12.70
C ALA A 235 -2.75 -25.49 -11.19
N LYS A 236 -3.65 -24.97 -10.34
CA LYS A 236 -3.51 -25.04 -8.88
C LYS A 236 -4.12 -26.27 -8.22
N LYS A 237 -5.05 -26.94 -8.89
CA LYS A 237 -5.65 -28.19 -8.42
C LYS A 237 -4.60 -29.28 -8.06
N PRO A 238 -3.64 -29.65 -8.93
CA PRO A 238 -2.64 -30.67 -8.57
C PRO A 238 -1.68 -30.20 -7.46
N GLU A 239 -1.33 -28.91 -7.41
CA GLU A 239 -0.50 -28.34 -6.34
C GLU A 239 -1.19 -28.47 -4.97
N LEU A 240 -2.48 -28.12 -4.90
CA LEU A 240 -3.26 -28.21 -3.67
C LEU A 240 -3.47 -29.67 -3.23
N GLN A 241 -3.69 -30.59 -4.18
CA GLN A 241 -3.76 -32.03 -3.90
C GLN A 241 -2.45 -32.55 -3.31
N ALA A 242 -1.30 -32.17 -3.88
CA ALA A 242 0.01 -32.54 -3.36
C ALA A 242 0.27 -31.95 -1.97
N ALA A 243 -0.11 -30.69 -1.73
CA ALA A 243 0.01 -30.05 -0.43
C ALA A 243 -0.86 -30.70 0.66
N ASN A 244 -2.10 -31.07 0.32
CA ASN A 244 -2.99 -31.82 1.21
C ASN A 244 -2.42 -33.20 1.55
N ALA A 245 -1.91 -33.93 0.54
CA ALA A 245 -1.28 -35.23 0.75
C ALA A 245 -0.03 -35.13 1.63
N ALA A 246 0.84 -34.15 1.40
CA ALA A 246 2.01 -33.87 2.23
C ALA A 246 1.62 -33.52 3.68
N SER A 247 0.49 -32.84 3.85
CA SER A 247 -0.07 -32.47 5.16
C SER A 247 -0.94 -33.57 5.79
N LYS A 248 -1.08 -34.74 5.12
CA LYS A 248 -1.95 -35.85 5.55
C LYS A 248 -3.42 -35.46 5.75
N ILE A 249 -3.91 -34.51 4.95
CA ILE A 249 -5.30 -34.05 4.94
C ILE A 249 -6.03 -34.73 3.78
N THR A 250 -7.16 -35.37 4.07
CA THR A 250 -8.03 -36.01 3.06
C THR A 250 -9.37 -35.29 3.02
N PRO A 251 -9.48 -34.15 2.34
CA PRO A 251 -10.73 -33.39 2.27
C PRO A 251 -11.78 -34.15 1.46
N THR A 252 -13.06 -33.96 1.81
CA THR A 252 -14.16 -34.33 0.91
C THR A 252 -14.12 -33.47 -0.35
N GLU A 253 -14.82 -33.89 -1.42
CA GLU A 253 -14.91 -33.11 -2.66
C GLU A 253 -15.34 -31.66 -2.41
N LYS A 254 -16.41 -31.46 -1.64
CA LYS A 254 -16.92 -30.14 -1.25
C LYS A 254 -15.90 -29.33 -0.44
N GLN A 255 -15.15 -29.97 0.46
CA GLN A 255 -14.09 -29.30 1.22
C GLN A 255 -12.93 -28.88 0.31
N PHE A 256 -12.56 -29.72 -0.64
CA PHE A 256 -11.49 -29.43 -1.59
C PHE A 256 -11.87 -28.27 -2.53
N GLU A 257 -13.11 -28.25 -3.03
CA GLU A 257 -13.63 -27.13 -3.82
C GLU A 257 -13.62 -25.81 -3.03
N ALA A 258 -14.03 -25.85 -1.75
CA ALA A 258 -13.98 -24.68 -0.88
C ALA A 258 -12.55 -24.20 -0.62
N GLN A 259 -11.60 -25.13 -0.41
CA GLN A 259 -10.16 -24.79 -0.27
C GLN A 259 -9.63 -24.11 -1.54
N LEU A 260 -9.98 -24.62 -2.72
CA LEU A 260 -9.55 -24.05 -3.98
C LEU A 260 -10.15 -22.66 -4.23
N ALA A 261 -11.43 -22.48 -3.90
CA ALA A 261 -12.10 -21.19 -3.98
C ALA A 261 -11.47 -20.16 -3.02
N GLN A 262 -11.15 -20.57 -1.79
CA GLN A 262 -10.46 -19.73 -0.82
C GLN A 262 -9.05 -19.36 -1.30
N TYR A 263 -8.28 -20.33 -1.82
CA TYR A 263 -6.94 -20.05 -2.35
C TYR A 263 -7.00 -19.07 -3.52
N GLN A 264 -7.98 -19.22 -4.41
CA GLN A 264 -8.20 -18.28 -5.52
C GLN A 264 -8.53 -16.87 -5.02
N GLU A 265 -9.32 -16.75 -3.95
CA GLU A 265 -9.62 -15.46 -3.32
C GLU A 265 -8.38 -14.81 -2.72
N GLU A 266 -7.56 -15.57 -1.98
CA GLU A 266 -6.34 -15.06 -1.35
C GLU A 266 -5.35 -14.53 -2.41
N GLU A 267 -5.14 -15.28 -3.50
CA GLU A 267 -4.30 -14.84 -4.61
C GLU A 267 -4.88 -13.60 -5.31
N LEU A 268 -6.19 -13.56 -5.54
CA LEU A 268 -6.83 -12.40 -6.16
C LEU A 268 -6.70 -11.15 -5.29
N PHE A 269 -6.88 -11.28 -3.97
CA PHE A 269 -6.78 -10.17 -3.02
C PHE A 269 -5.34 -9.66 -2.90
N ARG A 270 -4.36 -10.55 -3.00
CA ARG A 270 -2.94 -10.16 -3.09
C ARG A 270 -2.69 -9.30 -4.34
N VAL A 271 -3.26 -9.69 -5.48
CA VAL A 271 -3.16 -8.89 -6.72
C VAL A 271 -3.88 -7.55 -6.57
N TYR A 272 -5.05 -7.51 -5.93
CA TYR A 272 -5.78 -6.27 -5.64
C TYR A 272 -4.99 -5.32 -4.72
N GLY A 273 -4.28 -5.86 -3.73
CA GLY A 273 -3.37 -5.06 -2.90
C GLY A 273 -2.30 -4.36 -3.74
N SER A 274 -1.73 -5.06 -4.74
CA SER A 274 -0.76 -4.49 -5.67
C SER A 274 -1.39 -3.45 -6.60
N MET A 275 -2.61 -3.71 -7.11
CA MET A 275 -3.38 -2.76 -7.94
C MET A 275 -3.69 -1.48 -7.18
N LYS A 276 -4.10 -1.59 -5.90
CA LYS A 276 -4.36 -0.47 -5.00
C LYS A 276 -3.12 0.40 -4.82
N LYS A 277 -1.91 -0.15 -4.84
CA LYS A 277 -0.66 0.65 -4.70
C LYS A 277 -0.35 1.46 -5.95
N LEU A 278 -0.56 0.90 -7.14
CA LEU A 278 -0.25 1.56 -8.41
C LEU A 278 -1.31 2.58 -8.82
N GLY A 279 -2.59 2.17 -8.80
CA GLY A 279 -3.69 3.04 -9.20
C GLY A 279 -3.69 3.50 -10.66
N GLY A 280 -2.96 2.81 -11.55
CA GLY A 280 -3.00 3.11 -12.99
C GLY A 280 -4.37 2.81 -13.61
N ARG A 281 -4.68 3.45 -14.74
CA ARG A 281 -6.01 3.39 -15.37
C ARG A 281 -6.51 1.97 -15.65
N PRO A 282 -5.68 1.01 -16.12
CA PRO A 282 -6.10 -0.35 -16.39
C PRO A 282 -6.62 -1.05 -15.13
N SER A 283 -5.96 -0.83 -13.98
CA SER A 283 -6.39 -1.40 -12.71
C SER A 283 -7.72 -0.80 -12.25
N VAL A 284 -7.88 0.53 -12.36
CA VAL A 284 -9.15 1.19 -12.00
C VAL A 284 -10.30 0.69 -12.86
N ASP A 285 -10.11 0.61 -14.18
CA ASP A 285 -11.13 0.14 -15.11
C ASP A 285 -11.53 -1.31 -14.87
N PHE A 286 -10.54 -2.17 -14.63
CA PHE A 286 -10.76 -3.57 -14.29
C PHE A 286 -11.54 -3.70 -12.98
N LEU A 287 -11.12 -3.02 -11.91
CA LEU A 287 -11.76 -3.12 -10.59
C LEU A 287 -13.21 -2.60 -10.60
N LEU A 288 -13.48 -1.48 -11.30
CA LEU A 288 -14.84 -0.97 -11.48
C LEU A 288 -15.71 -1.96 -12.28
N GLY A 289 -15.16 -2.56 -13.35
CA GLY A 289 -15.89 -3.55 -14.16
C GLY A 289 -16.18 -4.82 -13.37
N PHE A 290 -15.18 -5.29 -12.60
CA PHE A 290 -15.29 -6.49 -11.77
C PHE A 290 -16.32 -6.30 -10.65
N ALA A 291 -16.33 -5.14 -9.99
CA ALA A 291 -17.31 -4.81 -8.97
C ALA A 291 -18.75 -4.70 -9.51
N ALA A 292 -18.92 -4.27 -10.76
CA ALA A 292 -20.22 -4.16 -11.42
C ALA A 292 -20.79 -5.51 -11.91
N ASP A 293 -19.94 -6.51 -12.16
CA ASP A 293 -20.36 -7.82 -12.67
C ASP A 293 -21.09 -8.63 -11.59
N LYS A 294 -22.40 -8.83 -11.81
CA LYS A 294 -23.28 -9.58 -10.90
C LYS A 294 -22.98 -11.08 -10.85
N ASN A 295 -22.21 -11.60 -11.80
CA ASN A 295 -21.79 -13.00 -11.81
C ASN A 295 -20.59 -13.25 -10.89
N GLN A 296 -19.95 -12.20 -10.38
CA GLN A 296 -18.84 -12.33 -9.44
C GLN A 296 -19.34 -12.54 -8.00
N PRO A 297 -18.65 -13.35 -7.19
CA PRO A 297 -18.94 -13.50 -5.77
C PRO A 297 -18.93 -12.15 -5.03
N GLU A 298 -19.88 -11.97 -4.11
CA GLU A 298 -20.05 -10.75 -3.30
C GLU A 298 -18.74 -10.27 -2.67
N LYS A 299 -18.03 -11.18 -2.00
CA LYS A 299 -16.76 -10.88 -1.31
C LYS A 299 -15.68 -10.36 -2.26
N ARG A 300 -15.62 -10.87 -3.50
CA ARG A 300 -14.65 -10.44 -4.52
C ARG A 300 -15.03 -9.06 -5.09
N ARG A 301 -16.33 -8.82 -5.32
CA ARG A 301 -16.84 -7.50 -5.73
C ARG A 301 -16.56 -6.44 -4.66
N GLN A 302 -16.77 -6.78 -3.39
CA GLN A 302 -16.45 -5.92 -2.25
C GLN A 302 -14.95 -5.59 -2.18
N ALA A 303 -14.09 -6.61 -2.32
CA ALA A 303 -12.65 -6.42 -2.32
C ALA A 303 -12.16 -5.55 -3.50
N ALA A 304 -12.78 -5.68 -4.67
CA ALA A 304 -12.47 -4.85 -5.83
C ALA A 304 -12.77 -3.36 -5.56
N LEU A 305 -13.91 -3.05 -4.94
CA LEU A 305 -14.24 -1.68 -4.51
C LEU A 305 -13.31 -1.17 -3.41
N ALA A 306 -12.89 -2.03 -2.49
CA ALA A 306 -11.92 -1.66 -1.46
C ALA A 306 -10.54 -1.31 -2.07
N ALA A 307 -10.14 -1.99 -3.15
CA ALA A 307 -8.90 -1.72 -3.88
C ALA A 307 -8.91 -0.39 -4.67
N LEU A 308 -10.09 0.19 -4.91
CA LEU A 308 -10.26 1.49 -5.56
C LEU A 308 -10.07 2.70 -4.61
N GLU A 309 -9.81 2.48 -3.33
CA GLU A 309 -9.67 3.56 -2.34
C GLU A 309 -8.64 4.62 -2.75
N GLY A 310 -9.11 5.85 -2.92
CA GLY A 310 -8.27 6.98 -3.32
C GLY A 310 -7.71 6.88 -4.74
N ARG A 311 -8.23 5.96 -5.58
CA ARG A 311 -7.75 5.71 -6.95
C ARG A 311 -8.70 6.16 -8.05
N LEU A 312 -9.94 6.48 -7.70
CA LEU A 312 -10.89 7.06 -8.66
C LEU A 312 -10.49 8.49 -9.01
N ASP A 313 -10.54 8.84 -10.29
CA ASP A 313 -10.30 10.21 -10.72
C ASP A 313 -11.54 11.06 -10.41
N ARG A 314 -11.38 11.96 -9.44
CA ARG A 314 -12.43 12.85 -8.92
C ARG A 314 -12.99 13.82 -9.97
N ASN A 315 -12.29 13.98 -11.09
CA ASN A 315 -12.69 14.84 -12.20
C ASN A 315 -13.16 14.05 -13.43
N ASN A 316 -13.09 12.71 -13.40
CA ASN A 316 -13.49 11.88 -14.52
C ASN A 316 -14.98 11.52 -14.44
N PRO A 317 -15.83 12.01 -15.37
CA PRO A 317 -17.26 11.72 -15.33
C PRO A 317 -17.59 10.24 -15.47
N SER A 318 -16.75 9.45 -16.16
CA SER A 318 -16.94 8.01 -16.32
C SER A 318 -16.77 7.27 -14.98
N ASP A 319 -15.76 7.64 -14.20
CA ASP A 319 -15.51 7.01 -12.89
C ASP A 319 -16.66 7.29 -11.93
N ILE A 320 -17.09 8.56 -11.87
CA ILE A 320 -18.25 9.00 -11.08
C ILE A 320 -19.51 8.25 -11.50
N GLN A 321 -19.76 8.15 -12.81
CA GLN A 321 -20.93 7.45 -13.33
C GLN A 321 -20.92 5.97 -12.95
N ARG A 322 -19.80 5.26 -13.17
CA ARG A 322 -19.69 3.82 -12.91
C ARG A 322 -19.81 3.49 -11.43
N ILE A 323 -19.21 4.28 -10.54
CA ILE A 323 -19.34 4.00 -9.10
C ILE A 323 -20.76 4.27 -8.59
N LEU A 324 -21.43 5.29 -9.12
CA LEU A 324 -22.83 5.54 -8.81
C LEU A 324 -23.73 4.42 -9.35
N GLU A 325 -23.51 3.93 -10.57
CA GLU A 325 -24.25 2.78 -11.11
C GLU A 325 -24.15 1.57 -10.16
N ILE A 326 -22.97 1.27 -9.63
CA ILE A 326 -22.78 0.21 -8.64
C ILE A 326 -23.53 0.51 -7.32
N ALA A 327 -23.45 1.75 -6.81
CA ALA A 327 -24.13 2.16 -5.56
C ALA A 327 -25.66 2.19 -5.67
N THR A 328 -26.19 2.36 -6.89
CA THR A 328 -27.64 2.34 -7.19
C THR A 328 -28.16 0.98 -7.63
N ALA A 329 -27.26 0.02 -7.86
CA ALA A 329 -27.63 -1.32 -8.30
C ALA A 329 -28.32 -2.09 -7.17
N ASP A 330 -29.11 -3.09 -7.57
CA ASP A 330 -29.54 -4.13 -6.63
C ASP A 330 -28.35 -5.04 -6.32
N ALA A 331 -27.55 -4.64 -5.34
CA ALA A 331 -26.34 -5.34 -4.90
C ALA A 331 -26.44 -5.68 -3.40
N PRO A 332 -25.71 -6.71 -2.94
CA PRO A 332 -25.64 -7.03 -1.52
C PRO A 332 -25.11 -5.86 -0.67
N ASP A 333 -25.56 -5.77 0.57
CA ASP A 333 -25.23 -4.69 1.51
C ASP A 333 -23.72 -4.42 1.60
N ALA A 334 -22.89 -5.47 1.65
CA ALA A 334 -21.44 -5.35 1.74
C ALA A 334 -20.80 -4.67 0.52
N VAL A 335 -21.38 -4.85 -0.67
CA VAL A 335 -20.94 -4.21 -1.92
C VAL A 335 -21.42 -2.76 -1.97
N LEU A 336 -22.68 -2.51 -1.59
CA LEU A 336 -23.24 -1.17 -1.51
C LEU A 336 -22.44 -0.29 -0.55
N ASP A 337 -22.10 -0.80 0.63
CA ASP A 337 -21.32 -0.07 1.64
C ASP A 337 -19.96 0.38 1.08
N GLN A 338 -19.26 -0.49 0.36
CA GLN A 338 -17.99 -0.10 -0.29
C GLN A 338 -18.22 0.87 -1.44
N ALA A 339 -19.29 0.71 -2.21
CA ALA A 339 -19.61 1.62 -3.30
C ALA A 339 -19.88 3.04 -2.78
N PHE A 340 -20.69 3.17 -1.72
CA PHE A 340 -20.95 4.46 -1.07
C PHE A 340 -19.70 5.08 -0.44
N ARG A 341 -18.78 4.27 0.13
CA ARG A 341 -17.47 4.77 0.58
C ARG A 341 -16.68 5.41 -0.57
N ARG A 342 -16.69 4.80 -1.76
CA ARG A 342 -16.04 5.33 -2.96
C ARG A 342 -16.76 6.57 -3.52
N VAL A 343 -18.10 6.60 -3.49
CA VAL A 343 -18.87 7.81 -3.86
C VAL A 343 -18.51 8.97 -2.92
N GLY A 344 -18.34 8.70 -1.62
CA GLY A 344 -17.97 9.71 -0.62
C GLY A 344 -16.57 10.32 -0.81
N GLU A 345 -15.73 9.77 -1.69
CA GLU A 345 -14.43 10.36 -2.06
C GLU A 345 -14.57 11.42 -3.16
N MET A 346 -15.71 11.49 -3.85
CA MET A 346 -15.96 12.44 -4.93
C MET A 346 -16.25 13.85 -4.39
N PRO A 347 -16.13 14.91 -5.20
CA PRO A 347 -16.64 16.23 -4.83
C PRO A 347 -18.15 16.20 -4.65
N ARG A 348 -18.68 16.81 -3.57
CA ARG A 348 -20.11 16.83 -3.22
C ARG A 348 -20.95 17.33 -4.38
N GLU A 349 -20.50 18.40 -5.01
CA GLU A 349 -21.16 19.11 -6.10
C GLU A 349 -21.42 18.21 -7.32
N LEU A 350 -20.60 17.17 -7.51
CA LEU A 350 -20.72 16.24 -8.65
C LEU A 350 -21.66 15.06 -8.37
N VAL A 351 -21.92 14.73 -7.10
CA VAL A 351 -22.65 13.51 -6.72
C VAL A 351 -23.93 13.77 -5.93
N VAL A 352 -24.07 14.92 -5.28
CA VAL A 352 -25.15 15.18 -4.30
C VAL A 352 -26.55 15.07 -4.91
N GLU A 353 -26.79 15.64 -6.10
CA GLU A 353 -28.13 15.55 -6.73
C GLU A 353 -28.48 14.12 -7.12
N LYS A 354 -27.49 13.31 -7.53
CA LYS A 354 -27.70 11.89 -7.82
C LYS A 354 -27.99 11.10 -6.54
N LEU A 355 -27.31 11.42 -5.44
CA LEU A 355 -27.56 10.83 -4.13
C LEU A 355 -28.94 11.19 -3.58
N TYR A 356 -29.39 12.44 -3.70
CA TYR A 356 -30.78 12.80 -3.38
C TYR A 356 -31.80 12.11 -4.29
N GLY A 357 -31.45 11.86 -5.55
CA GLY A 357 -32.26 11.04 -6.45
C GLY A 357 -32.58 9.66 -5.86
N LEU A 358 -31.67 9.10 -5.05
CA LEU A 358 -31.87 7.81 -4.39
C LEU A 358 -32.90 7.85 -3.28
N PHE A 359 -33.28 9.03 -2.76
CA PHE A 359 -34.30 9.11 -1.71
C PHE A 359 -35.69 8.69 -2.21
N LYS A 360 -35.87 8.60 -3.54
CA LYS A 360 -37.10 8.15 -4.19
C LYS A 360 -37.23 6.63 -4.31
N THR A 361 -36.18 5.87 -4.02
CA THR A 361 -36.27 4.40 -4.01
C THR A 361 -37.08 3.92 -2.82
N ASP A 362 -37.76 2.79 -2.97
CA ASP A 362 -38.43 2.05 -1.89
C ASP A 362 -37.42 1.35 -0.94
N LYS A 363 -36.18 1.12 -1.41
CA LYS A 363 -35.11 0.46 -0.64
C LYS A 363 -34.50 1.38 0.42
N TRP A 364 -35.04 1.32 1.63
CA TRP A 364 -34.60 2.15 2.76
C TRP A 364 -33.11 2.04 3.08
N LYS A 365 -32.47 0.87 2.90
CA LYS A 365 -31.02 0.70 3.10
C LYS A 365 -30.18 1.53 2.12
N ILE A 366 -30.61 1.63 0.86
CA ILE A 366 -29.96 2.47 -0.16
C ILE A 366 -30.14 3.95 0.20
N ARG A 367 -31.35 4.36 0.60
CA ARG A 367 -31.60 5.74 1.08
C ARG A 367 -30.71 6.09 2.27
N ARG A 368 -30.65 5.20 3.27
CA ARG A 368 -29.82 5.35 4.46
C ARG A 368 -28.36 5.58 4.11
N ALA A 369 -27.80 4.72 3.25
CA ALA A 369 -26.40 4.81 2.85
C ALA A 369 -26.12 6.06 1.99
N ALA A 370 -27.04 6.42 1.08
CA ALA A 370 -26.94 7.63 0.28
C ALA A 370 -26.96 8.89 1.16
N ALA A 371 -27.90 8.97 2.09
CA ALA A 371 -28.04 10.07 3.03
C ALA A 371 -26.84 10.20 3.97
N ALA A 372 -26.35 9.09 4.55
CA ALA A 372 -25.13 9.10 5.34
C ALA A 372 -23.92 9.58 4.54
N THR A 373 -23.83 9.19 3.27
CA THR A 373 -22.77 9.68 2.35
C THR A 373 -22.89 11.18 2.12
N ILE A 374 -24.10 11.70 1.85
CA ILE A 374 -24.34 13.14 1.70
C ILE A 374 -23.92 13.90 2.96
N LEU A 375 -24.33 13.43 4.14
CA LEU A 375 -24.03 14.09 5.42
C LEU A 375 -22.53 14.08 5.73
N LYS A 376 -21.81 12.99 5.46
CA LYS A 376 -20.35 12.92 5.62
C LYS A 376 -19.59 13.94 4.75
N MET A 377 -20.18 14.31 3.61
CA MET A 377 -19.65 15.31 2.68
C MET A 377 -20.16 16.72 2.97
N SER A 378 -21.01 16.89 3.98
CA SER A 378 -21.69 18.12 4.31
C SER A 378 -21.12 18.78 5.56
N THR A 379 -21.45 20.05 5.72
CA THR A 379 -21.22 20.86 6.93
C THR A 379 -22.56 21.38 7.46
N VAL A 380 -22.57 22.00 8.65
CA VAL A 380 -23.80 22.48 9.33
C VAL A 380 -24.71 23.31 8.43
N LYS A 381 -24.15 24.09 7.48
CA LYS A 381 -24.93 24.91 6.53
C LYS A 381 -25.87 24.12 5.61
N HIS A 382 -25.66 22.81 5.46
CA HIS A 382 -26.47 21.96 4.58
C HIS A 382 -27.59 21.21 5.31
N ILE A 383 -27.76 21.40 6.63
CA ILE A 383 -28.82 20.71 7.38
C ILE A 383 -30.19 21.03 6.78
N ASP A 384 -30.48 22.29 6.49
CA ASP A 384 -31.76 22.70 5.92
C ASP A 384 -32.00 22.10 4.54
N GLU A 385 -30.96 22.13 3.69
CA GLU A 385 -30.98 21.51 2.37
C GLU A 385 -31.31 20.01 2.50
N PHE A 386 -30.60 19.30 3.38
CA PHE A 386 -30.80 17.86 3.59
C PHE A 386 -32.19 17.53 4.13
N MET A 387 -32.65 18.24 5.17
CA MET A 387 -33.96 18.02 5.78
C MET A 387 -35.10 18.24 4.78
N SER A 388 -34.97 19.25 3.90
CA SER A 388 -35.97 19.53 2.86
C SER A 388 -36.11 18.44 1.80
N ARG A 389 -35.13 17.53 1.71
CA ARG A 389 -35.07 16.46 0.70
C ARG A 389 -35.54 15.10 1.22
N LEU A 390 -35.75 14.95 2.54
CA LEU A 390 -36.15 13.68 3.15
C LEU A 390 -37.47 13.15 2.54
N PRO A 391 -37.62 11.81 2.41
CA PRO A 391 -38.82 11.20 1.85
C PRO A 391 -40.02 11.32 2.81
N ASP A 392 -41.20 10.95 2.31
CA ASP A 392 -42.44 10.91 3.10
C ASP A 392 -42.40 9.88 4.24
N SER A 393 -43.33 9.98 5.18
CA SER A 393 -43.44 9.09 6.35
C SER A 393 -43.64 7.61 6.01
N LYS A 394 -44.16 7.28 4.82
CA LYS A 394 -44.41 5.90 4.41
C LYS A 394 -43.14 5.27 3.87
N GLY A 395 -42.72 4.16 4.46
CA GLY A 395 -41.53 3.42 4.09
C GLY A 395 -40.23 3.97 4.69
N PHE A 396 -40.28 5.08 5.44
CA PHE A 396 -39.14 5.65 6.13
C PHE A 396 -38.82 4.83 7.37
N ALA A 397 -37.60 4.29 7.45
CA ALA A 397 -37.21 3.33 8.46
C ALA A 397 -36.63 4.01 9.71
N MET A 398 -36.83 3.43 10.88
CA MET A 398 -36.24 3.98 12.13
C MET A 398 -34.71 4.06 12.07
N PRO A 399 -33.97 3.06 11.52
CA PRO A 399 -32.52 3.19 11.38
C PRO A 399 -32.09 4.32 10.43
N GLU A 400 -32.93 4.81 9.52
CA GLU A 400 -32.64 6.03 8.75
C GLU A 400 -32.54 7.22 9.70
N ALA A 401 -33.59 7.46 10.51
CA ALA A 401 -33.62 8.56 11.48
C ALA A 401 -32.41 8.51 12.43
N LEU A 402 -32.12 7.34 13.00
CA LEU A 402 -30.99 7.16 13.93
C LEU A 402 -29.64 7.42 13.26
N THR A 403 -29.45 6.92 12.03
CA THR A 403 -28.20 7.14 11.29
C THR A 403 -28.01 8.61 10.93
N TYR A 404 -29.09 9.30 10.55
CA TYR A 404 -29.03 10.72 10.20
C TYR A 404 -28.76 11.57 11.43
N GLY A 405 -29.45 11.28 12.54
CA GLY A 405 -29.19 11.86 13.86
C GLY A 405 -27.73 11.79 14.28
N ALA A 406 -27.15 10.58 14.19
CA ALA A 406 -25.72 10.37 14.43
C ALA A 406 -24.84 11.18 13.46
N SER A 407 -25.16 11.17 12.16
CA SER A 407 -24.38 11.87 11.15
C SER A 407 -24.45 13.40 11.30
N PHE A 408 -25.55 13.96 11.84
CA PHE A 408 -25.66 15.39 12.07
C PHE A 408 -24.67 15.88 13.13
N GLY A 409 -24.42 15.11 14.19
CA GLY A 409 -23.49 15.55 15.23
C GLY A 409 -22.03 15.55 14.83
N ASP A 410 -21.68 14.80 13.78
CA ASP A 410 -20.34 14.81 13.19
C ASP A 410 -20.13 15.98 12.19
N LEU A 411 -21.17 16.78 11.91
CA LEU A 411 -21.06 17.91 10.99
C LEU A 411 -20.16 19.02 11.55
N LYS A 412 -19.28 19.52 10.68
CA LYS A 412 -18.32 20.58 11.00
C LYS A 412 -18.87 21.97 10.68
N GLU A 413 -18.13 23.01 11.08
CA GLU A 413 -18.36 24.42 10.74
C GLU A 413 -19.64 25.02 11.34
N GLY A 414 -19.95 24.72 12.60
CA GLY A 414 -21.06 25.33 13.32
C GLY A 414 -21.46 24.53 14.55
N SER A 415 -22.62 24.85 15.11
CA SER A 415 -23.29 24.02 16.12
C SER A 415 -24.41 23.21 15.46
N PRO A 416 -24.24 21.88 15.27
CA PRO A 416 -25.29 21.04 14.72
C PRO A 416 -26.58 21.13 15.55
N LEU A 417 -26.47 21.11 16.87
CA LEU A 417 -27.63 21.16 17.76
C LEU A 417 -28.45 22.44 17.54
N GLU A 418 -27.80 23.61 17.49
CA GLU A 418 -28.51 24.88 17.26
C GLU A 418 -29.22 24.90 15.90
N ALA A 419 -28.59 24.36 14.86
CA ALA A 419 -29.19 24.28 13.53
C ALA A 419 -30.37 23.28 13.47
N LEU A 420 -30.35 22.23 14.28
CA LEU A 420 -31.41 21.23 14.34
C LEU A 420 -32.64 21.67 15.15
N LYS A 421 -32.50 22.61 16.10
CA LYS A 421 -33.58 22.98 17.03
C LYS A 421 -34.92 23.28 16.37
N LYS A 422 -34.92 24.02 15.26
CA LYS A 422 -36.16 24.34 14.53
C LYS A 422 -36.85 23.08 13.97
N HIS A 423 -36.07 22.11 13.54
CA HIS A 423 -36.55 20.85 12.97
C HIS A 423 -37.12 19.89 14.02
N PHE A 424 -36.99 20.16 15.32
CA PHE A 424 -37.64 19.34 16.36
C PHE A 424 -39.17 19.48 16.32
N THR A 425 -39.66 20.66 15.95
CA THR A 425 -41.09 20.99 15.92
C THR A 425 -41.61 21.27 14.52
N GLU A 426 -40.74 21.61 13.56
CA GLU A 426 -41.11 21.92 12.19
C GLU A 426 -40.92 20.73 11.23
N GLY A 427 -41.79 20.65 10.22
CA GLY A 427 -41.69 19.67 9.14
C GLY A 427 -42.43 18.34 9.38
N PRO A 428 -42.37 17.42 8.40
CA PRO A 428 -43.01 16.11 8.49
C PRO A 428 -42.26 15.18 9.47
N ALA A 429 -42.90 14.07 9.85
CA ALA A 429 -42.36 13.14 10.83
C ALA A 429 -40.92 12.65 10.55
N PRO A 430 -40.50 12.36 9.31
CA PRO A 430 -39.11 12.00 9.00
C PRO A 430 -38.09 13.09 9.34
N VAL A 431 -38.42 14.36 9.09
CA VAL A 431 -37.56 15.51 9.44
C VAL A 431 -37.40 15.59 10.96
N ARG A 432 -38.54 15.56 11.66
CA ARG A 432 -38.58 15.73 13.11
C ARG A 432 -37.85 14.61 13.83
N THR A 433 -38.15 13.36 13.47
CA THR A 433 -37.49 12.20 14.05
C THR A 433 -35.99 12.13 13.73
N SER A 434 -35.56 12.50 12.51
CA SER A 434 -34.14 12.56 12.17
C SER A 434 -33.40 13.64 12.96
N ALA A 435 -34.02 14.80 13.17
CA ALA A 435 -33.45 15.87 13.98
C ALA A 435 -33.33 15.45 15.45
N ILE A 436 -34.41 14.94 16.03
CA ILE A 436 -34.48 14.48 17.42
C ILE A 436 -33.50 13.33 17.68
N ALA A 437 -33.31 12.44 16.70
CA ALA A 437 -32.37 11.32 16.79
C ALA A 437 -30.91 11.75 17.01
N TYR A 438 -30.55 13.02 16.83
CA TYR A 438 -29.28 13.57 17.32
C TYR A 438 -29.02 13.21 18.78
N TYR A 439 -30.03 13.37 19.64
CA TYR A 439 -29.92 13.07 21.06
C TYR A 439 -29.72 11.59 21.34
N PHE A 440 -30.16 10.69 20.46
CA PHE A 440 -29.88 9.27 20.59
C PHE A 440 -28.38 8.98 20.58
N THR A 441 -27.57 9.76 19.86
CA THR A 441 -26.12 9.54 19.74
C THR A 441 -25.29 10.54 20.53
N PHE A 442 -25.76 11.77 20.75
CA PHE A 442 -24.99 12.83 21.42
C PHE A 442 -25.65 13.41 22.67
N GLY A 443 -26.90 13.07 22.95
CA GLY A 443 -27.62 13.59 24.12
C GLY A 443 -27.01 13.12 25.42
N THR A 444 -27.12 13.98 26.43
CA THR A 444 -26.65 13.76 27.80
C THR A 444 -27.78 13.96 28.81
N ALA A 445 -27.55 13.57 30.06
CA ALA A 445 -28.53 13.83 31.14
C ALA A 445 -28.91 15.33 31.29
N ALA A 446 -28.02 16.24 30.89
CA ALA A 446 -28.29 17.69 30.95
C ALA A 446 -29.33 18.12 29.90
N ASP A 447 -29.46 17.39 28.80
CA ASP A 447 -30.38 17.74 27.71
C ASP A 447 -31.81 17.19 27.94
N LEU A 448 -32.00 16.34 28.96
CA LEU A 448 -33.29 15.70 29.24
C LEU A 448 -34.45 16.70 29.39
N ALA A 449 -34.20 17.84 30.03
CA ALA A 449 -35.25 18.87 30.20
C ALA A 449 -35.72 19.44 28.86
N ALA A 450 -34.83 19.59 27.88
CA ALA A 450 -35.16 20.08 26.56
C ALA A 450 -35.90 19.02 25.72
N VAL A 451 -35.51 17.76 25.88
CA VAL A 451 -36.10 16.61 25.16
C VAL A 451 -37.51 16.28 25.70
N LYS A 452 -37.72 16.34 27.02
CA LYS A 452 -39.03 16.09 27.66
C LYS A 452 -40.17 16.94 27.12
N ALA A 453 -39.89 18.17 26.71
CA ALA A 453 -40.88 19.04 26.10
C ALA A 453 -41.48 18.48 24.79
N LEU A 454 -40.83 17.48 24.18
CA LEU A 454 -41.23 16.85 22.93
C LEU A 454 -42.07 15.57 23.12
N GLU A 455 -42.20 15.04 24.36
CA GLU A 455 -42.98 13.82 24.64
C GLU A 455 -44.48 13.97 24.30
N GLY A 456 -45.01 15.20 24.41
CA GLY A 456 -46.40 15.52 24.11
C GLY A 456 -46.74 15.55 22.61
N ASP A 457 -45.77 15.27 21.73
CA ASP A 457 -45.99 15.34 20.29
C ASP A 457 -46.79 14.14 19.76
N THR A 458 -48.05 14.42 19.41
CA THR A 458 -48.99 13.43 18.87
C THR A 458 -48.84 13.18 17.37
N THR A 459 -47.86 13.79 16.70
CA THR A 459 -47.61 13.56 15.27
C THR A 459 -47.30 12.09 15.05
N ARG A 460 -47.99 11.46 14.10
CA ARG A 460 -47.80 10.05 13.76
C ARG A 460 -46.35 9.80 13.34
N ALA A 461 -45.71 8.82 13.96
CA ALA A 461 -44.37 8.38 13.58
C ALA A 461 -44.37 7.81 12.16
N PRO A 462 -43.22 7.83 11.47
CA PRO A 462 -43.08 7.12 10.21
C PRO A 462 -43.33 5.62 10.37
N VAL A 463 -43.60 4.93 9.26
CA VAL A 463 -43.87 3.49 9.25
C VAL A 463 -43.03 2.80 8.19
N CYS A 464 -42.47 1.65 8.52
CA CYS A 464 -41.78 0.79 7.56
C CYS A 464 -42.08 -0.67 7.86
N ASP A 465 -42.64 -1.34 6.85
CA ASP A 465 -43.06 -2.75 6.92
C ASP A 465 -42.30 -3.61 5.88
N ALA A 466 -41.21 -3.09 5.31
CA ALA A 466 -40.43 -3.77 4.27
C ALA A 466 -39.73 -5.02 4.81
N ASP A 467 -39.17 -4.94 6.02
CA ASP A 467 -38.49 -6.02 6.72
C ASP A 467 -38.46 -5.75 8.24
N PRO A 468 -38.14 -6.74 9.09
CA PRO A 468 -38.11 -6.56 10.55
C PRO A 468 -37.13 -5.49 11.04
N ASP A 469 -36.03 -5.24 10.32
CA ASP A 469 -34.96 -4.32 10.74
C ASP A 469 -35.36 -2.86 10.52
N CYS A 470 -36.40 -2.59 9.73
CA CYS A 470 -36.82 -1.25 9.39
C CYS A 470 -37.89 -0.66 10.32
N LYS A 471 -38.45 -1.50 11.21
CA LYS A 471 -39.59 -1.18 12.07
C LYS A 471 -39.33 -0.02 13.03
N TRP A 472 -40.41 0.68 13.36
CA TRP A 472 -40.44 1.73 14.38
C TRP A 472 -40.82 1.12 15.73
N ALA A 473 -39.82 0.59 16.43
CA ALA A 473 -39.99 0.02 17.75
C ALA A 473 -38.68 0.14 18.56
N CYS A 474 -38.82 0.28 19.88
CA CYS A 474 -37.68 0.39 20.79
C CYS A 474 -37.77 -0.61 21.94
N GLU A 475 -36.61 -1.05 22.41
CA GLU A 475 -36.54 -1.85 23.62
C GLU A 475 -36.76 -0.94 24.84
N VAL A 476 -37.86 -1.19 25.54
CA VAL A 476 -38.19 -0.50 26.78
C VAL A 476 -38.12 -1.49 27.94
N GLN A 477 -37.80 -0.99 29.13
CA GLN A 477 -37.85 -1.80 30.34
C GLN A 477 -39.31 -2.14 30.66
N LYS A 478 -39.59 -3.43 30.88
CA LYS A 478 -40.92 -3.89 31.30
C LYS A 478 -41.28 -3.28 32.64
N GLU A 479 -42.52 -2.82 32.76
CA GLU A 479 -43.03 -2.23 34.00
C GLU A 479 -42.88 -3.23 35.17
N GLY A 480 -42.10 -2.85 36.20
CA GLY A 480 -41.84 -3.70 37.36
C GLY A 480 -40.82 -4.83 37.17
N SER A 481 -40.05 -4.86 36.08
CA SER A 481 -39.02 -5.89 35.81
C SER A 481 -37.72 -5.28 35.28
N ASN A 482 -36.61 -6.02 35.37
CA ASN A 482 -35.34 -5.68 34.70
C ASN A 482 -35.26 -6.25 33.27
N GLU A 483 -36.29 -6.96 32.81
CA GLU A 483 -36.39 -7.44 31.43
C GLU A 483 -36.77 -6.30 30.47
N ARG A 484 -36.30 -6.38 29.23
CA ARG A 484 -36.68 -5.47 28.15
C ARG A 484 -37.74 -6.10 27.25
N GLU A 485 -38.63 -5.28 26.71
CA GLU A 485 -39.59 -5.66 25.68
C GLU A 485 -39.55 -4.68 24.51
N LEU A 486 -39.89 -5.16 23.31
CA LEU A 486 -39.97 -4.33 22.13
C LEU A 486 -41.33 -3.64 22.08
N ARG A 487 -41.34 -2.31 22.11
CA ARG A 487 -42.56 -1.51 22.07
C ARG A 487 -42.64 -0.70 20.79
N ASP A 488 -43.76 -0.82 20.09
CA ASP A 488 -44.04 -0.07 18.86
C ASP A 488 -44.11 1.43 19.14
N VAL A 489 -43.50 2.22 18.25
CA VAL A 489 -43.50 3.67 18.26
C VAL A 489 -44.54 4.18 17.27
N LYS A 490 -45.62 4.79 17.75
CA LYS A 490 -46.75 5.28 16.94
C LYS A 490 -46.74 6.79 16.76
N THR A 491 -46.11 7.54 17.67
CA THR A 491 -45.95 8.99 17.57
C THR A 491 -44.50 9.43 17.74
N VAL A 492 -44.19 10.65 17.32
CA VAL A 492 -42.88 11.27 17.57
C VAL A 492 -42.63 11.45 19.07
N GLY A 493 -43.66 11.75 19.87
CA GLY A 493 -43.54 11.77 21.32
C GLY A 493 -43.18 10.42 21.92
N GLU A 494 -43.77 9.34 21.41
CA GLU A 494 -43.39 7.97 21.80
C GLU A 494 -41.96 7.61 21.37
N PHE A 495 -41.48 8.12 20.23
CA PHE A 495 -40.08 7.95 19.83
C PHE A 495 -39.14 8.59 20.86
N VAL A 496 -39.49 9.78 21.36
CA VAL A 496 -38.74 10.46 22.41
C VAL A 496 -38.74 9.61 23.69
N GLN A 497 -39.93 9.24 24.17
CA GLN A 497 -40.12 8.55 25.45
C GLN A 497 -39.50 7.14 25.47
N TYR A 498 -39.68 6.36 24.39
CA TYR A 498 -39.28 4.95 24.36
C TYR A 498 -37.85 4.74 23.86
N CYS A 499 -37.28 5.69 23.10
CA CYS A 499 -35.98 5.50 22.45
C CYS A 499 -34.93 6.52 22.89
N ILE A 500 -35.28 7.81 22.89
CA ILE A 500 -34.30 8.90 23.08
C ILE A 500 -33.96 9.06 24.56
N GLU A 501 -34.96 9.25 25.42
CA GLU A 501 -34.72 9.46 26.85
C GLU A 501 -34.00 8.28 27.51
N PRO A 502 -34.40 7.01 27.28
CA PRO A 502 -33.68 5.88 27.84
C PRO A 502 -32.23 5.83 27.39
N ALA A 503 -31.95 6.10 26.11
CA ALA A 503 -30.59 6.12 25.58
C ALA A 503 -29.72 7.21 26.23
N MET A 504 -30.30 8.36 26.57
CA MET A 504 -29.60 9.44 27.29
C MET A 504 -29.37 9.12 28.76
N GLN A 505 -30.31 8.44 29.42
CA GLN A 505 -30.22 8.03 30.82
C GLN A 505 -29.23 6.89 31.06
N GLU A 506 -29.20 5.90 30.15
CA GLU A 506 -28.27 4.76 30.22
C GLU A 506 -26.82 5.16 29.91
N ARG A 507 -26.64 6.32 29.28
CA ARG A 507 -25.32 6.81 28.92
C ARG A 507 -24.58 7.31 30.15
N LYS A 508 -23.54 6.56 30.53
CA LYS A 508 -22.59 7.01 31.55
C LYS A 508 -21.92 8.30 31.07
N PRO A 509 -21.76 9.32 31.93
CA PRO A 509 -21.03 10.52 31.56
C PRO A 509 -19.63 10.13 31.08
N GLU A 510 -19.22 10.62 29.91
CA GLU A 510 -17.82 10.48 29.49
C GLU A 510 -16.96 11.16 30.58
N LEU A 511 -16.04 10.39 31.19
CA LEU A 511 -14.96 10.98 31.98
C LEU A 511 -14.25 11.97 31.06
N GLU A 512 -14.19 13.23 31.50
CA GLU A 512 -13.58 14.31 30.73
C GLU A 512 -12.21 13.84 30.21
N LYS A 513 -12.02 13.90 28.88
CA LYS A 513 -10.71 13.72 28.24
C LYS A 513 -9.79 14.86 28.69
N GLY A 514 -9.24 14.74 29.90
CA GLY A 514 -8.49 15.81 30.55
C GLY A 514 -7.74 15.40 31.83
N GLU A 515 -8.17 14.36 32.55
CA GLU A 515 -7.40 13.89 33.71
C GLU A 515 -6.28 12.94 33.30
N LYS A 516 -5.07 13.51 33.22
CA LYS A 516 -3.81 12.75 33.17
C LYS A 516 -3.72 11.85 34.40
N LYS A 517 -3.53 10.55 34.19
CA LYS A 517 -2.80 9.71 35.13
C LYS A 517 -1.34 9.64 34.72
#